data_AF-A0A942FM69-F1
#
_entry.id   AF-A0A942FM69-F1
#
_cell.length_a   1.000
_cell.length_b   1.000
_cell.length_c   1.000
_cell.angle_alpha   90.00
_cell.angle_beta   90.00
_cell.angle_gamma   90.00
#
_symmetry.space_group_name_H-M   'P 1'
#
loop_
_entity.id
_entity.type
_entity.pdbx_description
1 polymer ?
#
loop_
_entity_poly.entity_id
_entity_poly.type
_entity_poly.pdbx_seq_one_letter_code
_entity_poly.pdbx_strand_id
1 'polypeptide(L)' 'MASKTSKAETGETVIQMADVAARLAKRRAELGEPEMPRNAGKNRTPSKRALLKAIEGLGGKW' A
#
# COMPACT_ATOMS: atom_id res chain seq x y z
N MET A 1 -0.74 8.88 -23.08
CA MET A 1 -0.42 9.70 -21.89
C MET A 1 0.39 8.86 -20.93
N ALA A 2 1.72 8.97 -20.97
CA ALA A 2 2.60 8.29 -20.00
C ALA A 2 2.63 9.09 -18.69
N SER A 3 2.57 8.43 -17.54
CA SER A 3 2.71 9.10 -16.24
C SER A 3 4.08 9.78 -16.14
N LYS A 4 4.15 11.01 -15.64
CA LYS A 4 5.42 11.75 -15.42
C LYS A 4 6.29 11.16 -14.30
N THR A 5 5.84 10.08 -13.66
CA THR A 5 6.40 9.56 -12.40
C THR A 5 7.17 8.26 -12.53
N SER A 6 7.29 7.69 -13.73
CA SER A 6 8.14 6.51 -13.96
C SER A 6 8.94 6.68 -15.24
N LYS A 7 10.10 7.33 -15.12
CA LYS A 7 11.22 6.96 -15.99
C LYS A 7 11.78 5.67 -15.38
N ALA A 8 11.61 4.55 -16.08
CA ALA A 8 12.40 3.37 -15.75
C ALA A 8 13.85 3.71 -16.08
N GLU A 9 14.61 4.11 -15.06
CA GLU A 9 16.07 4.14 -15.12
C GLU A 9 16.52 2.71 -15.47
N THR A 10 17.33 2.53 -16.50
CA THR A 10 17.78 1.25 -17.08
C THR A 10 18.69 0.40 -16.16
N GLY A 11 18.55 0.55 -14.84
CA GLY A 11 19.26 -0.19 -13.80
C GLY A 11 18.42 -0.52 -12.56
N GLU A 12 17.12 -0.22 -12.53
CA GLU A 12 16.26 -0.65 -11.42
C GLU A 12 16.13 -2.18 -11.41
N THR A 13 16.54 -2.79 -10.30
CA THR A 13 16.44 -4.24 -10.10
C THR A 13 14.96 -4.61 -9.95
N VAL A 14 14.41 -5.22 -11.00
CA VAL A 14 13.07 -5.79 -10.97
C VAL A 14 13.10 -7.04 -10.10
N ILE A 15 12.52 -6.94 -8.90
CA ILE A 15 12.37 -8.08 -7.99
C ILE A 15 11.06 -8.81 -8.26
N GLN A 16 11.09 -10.14 -8.23
CA GLN A 16 9.88 -10.95 -8.32
C GLN A 16 9.08 -10.84 -7.02
N MET A 17 7.75 -10.80 -7.11
CA MET A 17 6.89 -10.62 -5.94
C MET A 17 7.04 -11.76 -4.92
N ALA A 18 7.33 -12.99 -5.39
CA ALA A 18 7.64 -14.13 -4.54
C ALA A 18 8.89 -13.89 -3.68
N ASP A 19 9.95 -13.30 -4.24
CA ASP A 19 11.17 -12.99 -3.51
C ASP A 19 10.92 -11.91 -2.45
N VAL A 20 10.10 -10.92 -2.76
CA VAL A 20 9.67 -9.90 -1.79
C VAL A 20 8.95 -10.55 -0.61
N ALA A 21 8.00 -11.45 -0.88
CA ALA A 21 7.24 -12.15 0.15
C ALA A 21 8.16 -12.98 1.08
N ALA A 22 9.09 -13.74 0.50
CA ALA A 22 10.06 -14.53 1.26
C ALA A 22 10.95 -13.65 2.16
N ARG A 23 11.42 -12.51 1.63
CA ARG A 23 12.24 -11.55 2.40
C ARG A 23 11.46 -10.94 3.55
N LEU A 24 10.19 -10.58 3.34
CA LEU A 24 9.33 -10.04 4.39
C LEU A 24 9.06 -11.05 5.50
N ALA A 25 8.76 -12.31 5.15
CA ALA A 25 8.53 -13.37 6.12
C ALA A 25 9.77 -13.61 7.01
N LYS A 26 10.96 -13.69 6.38
CA LYS A 26 12.23 -13.79 7.12
C LYS A 26 12.41 -12.62 8.08
N ARG A 27 12.20 -11.39 7.60
CA ARG A 27 12.36 -10.17 8.40
C ARG A 27 11.40 -10.12 9.58
N ARG A 28 10.15 -10.55 9.39
CA ARG A 28 9.16 -10.62 10.46
C ARG A 28 9.54 -11.63 11.53
N ALA A 29 10.00 -12.82 11.14
CA ALA A 29 10.50 -13.83 12.07
C ALA A 29 11.70 -13.33 12.88
N GLU A 30 12.67 -12.65 12.23
CA GLU A 30 13.82 -12.03 12.92
C GLU A 30 13.40 -10.98 13.96
N LEU A 31 12.29 -10.29 13.75
CA LEU A 31 11.76 -9.25 14.63
C LEU A 31 10.74 -9.79 15.66
N GLY A 32 10.48 -11.10 15.67
CA GLY A 32 9.53 -11.73 16.60
C GLY A 32 8.05 -11.52 16.23
N GLU A 33 7.74 -11.42 14.93
CA GLU A 33 6.38 -11.17 14.40
C GLU A 33 5.67 -9.99 15.08
N PRO A 34 6.23 -8.77 14.99
CA PRO A 34 5.61 -7.60 15.61
C PRO A 34 4.24 -7.33 14.99
N GLU A 35 3.25 -7.04 15.84
CA GLU A 35 1.94 -6.53 15.39
C GLU A 35 2.17 -5.16 14.75
N MET A 36 1.91 -5.08 13.45
CA MET A 36 2.21 -3.88 12.68
C MET A 36 1.01 -2.95 12.76
N PRO A 37 1.15 -1.75 13.37
CA PRO A 37 0.01 -0.88 13.61
C PRO A 37 -0.64 -0.50 12.29
N ARG A 38 -1.95 -0.68 12.19
CA ARG A 38 -2.68 -0.22 11.01
C ARG A 38 -2.72 1.30 11.00
N ASN A 39 -2.38 1.89 9.87
CA ASN A 39 -2.57 3.33 9.66
C ASN A 39 -4.03 3.69 9.93
N ALA A 40 -4.27 4.62 10.87
CA ALA A 40 -5.61 5.09 11.22
C ALA A 40 -6.32 5.82 10.06
N GLY A 41 -5.60 6.09 8.97
CA GLY A 41 -6.17 6.61 7.72
C GLY A 41 -6.82 7.98 7.85
N LYS A 42 -6.39 8.82 8.81
CA LYS A 42 -7.01 10.12 9.14
C LYS A 42 -6.61 11.26 8.19
N ASN A 43 -5.42 11.21 7.58
CA ASN A 43 -4.99 12.19 6.57
C ASN A 43 -5.53 11.83 5.17
N ARG A 44 -6.85 11.99 4.98
CA ARG A 44 -7.52 11.78 3.69
C ARG A 44 -7.64 13.08 2.91
N THR A 45 -7.34 13.04 1.62
CA THR A 45 -7.64 14.15 0.71
C THR A 45 -9.16 14.42 0.66
N PRO A 46 -9.59 15.63 0.25
CA PRO A 46 -11.02 15.93 0.07
C PRO A 46 -11.73 14.94 -0.87
N SER A 47 -11.10 14.59 -1.99
CA SER A 47 -11.64 13.62 -2.96
C SER A 47 -11.86 12.24 -2.34
N LYS A 48 -10.91 11.74 -1.53
CA LYS A 48 -11.04 10.46 -0.86
C LYS A 48 -12.15 10.45 0.20
N ARG A 49 -12.35 11.56 0.92
CA ARG A 49 -13.48 11.68 1.87
C ARG A 49 -14.84 11.67 1.15
N ALA A 50 -14.96 12.36 0.03
CA ALA A 50 -16.18 12.38 -0.77
C ALA A 50 -16.55 10.98 -1.29
N LEU A 51 -15.55 10.24 -1.81
CA LEU A 51 -15.75 8.86 -2.27
C LEU A 51 -16.25 7.95 -1.13
N LEU A 52 -15.61 8.01 0.03
CA LEU A 52 -15.97 7.13 1.15
C LEU A 52 -17.37 7.45 1.69
N LYS A 53 -17.76 8.73 1.72
CA LYS A 53 -19.14 9.13 2.04
C LYS A 53 -20.16 8.60 1.04
N ALA A 54 -19.83 8.56 -0.26
CA ALA A 54 -20.70 7.98 -1.28
C ALA A 54 -20.86 6.46 -1.08
N ILE A 55 -19.77 5.76 -0.75
CA ILE A 55 -19.80 4.33 -0.44
C ILE A 55 -20.67 4.04 0.80
N GLU A 56 -20.52 4.83 1.86
CA GLU A 56 -21.38 4.73 3.06
C GLU A 56 -22.86 4.97 2.72
N GLY A 57 -23.16 5.95 1.86
CA GLY A 57 -24.53 6.22 1.41
C GLY A 57 -25.16 5.07 0.62
N LEU A 58 -24.34 4.20 0.01
CA LEU A 58 -24.78 2.97 -0.66
C LEU A 58 -24.82 1.76 0.28
N GLY A 59 -24.52 1.93 1.58
CA GLY A 59 -24.50 0.87 2.59
C GLY A 59 -23.18 0.08 2.66
N GLY A 60 -22.14 0.51 1.95
CA GLY A 60 -20.81 -0.09 2.05
C GLY A 60 -20.07 0.31 3.33
N LYS A 61 -19.19 -0.55 3.83
CA LYS A 61 -18.27 -0.24 4.95
C LYS A 61 -16.83 -0.23 4.44
N TRP A 62 -16.08 0.83 4.78
CA TRP A 62 -14.70 1.03 4.34
C TRP A 62 -13.79 1.56 5.45
#